data_AF-A0A936XKI4-F1
#
_entry.id   AF-A0A936XKI4-F1
#
_cell.length_a   1.000
_cell.length_b   1.000
_cell.length_c   1.000
_cell.angle_alpha   90.00
_cell.angle_beta   90.00
_cell.angle_gamma   90.00
#
_symmetry.space_group_name_H-M   'P 1'
#
loop_
_entity.id
_entity.type
_entity.pdbx_description
1 polymer ?
#
loop_
_entity_poly.entity_id
_entity_poly.type
_entity_poly.pdbx_seq_one_letter_code
_entity_poly.pdbx_strand_id
1 'polypeptide(L)'
;MVWLGDELPDVVATLEDVPASHLSKGQVGNIVDELSENFVLVEFADLDGVAYALEPIPVGKLIELRHTPAVAAGRLAAIGRPSPAIRGMLELGK
;
A
#
# COMPACT_ATOMS: atom_id res chain seq x y z
N MET A 1 -10.29 8.91 8.23
CA MET A 1 -9.51 9.24 7.03
C MET A 1 -10.53 9.52 5.94
N VAL A 2 -10.61 10.75 5.44
CA VAL A 2 -11.56 11.12 4.39
C VAL A 2 -10.81 11.02 3.06
N TRP A 3 -11.31 10.22 2.13
CA TRP A 3 -10.73 10.14 0.79
C TRP A 3 -10.95 11.48 0.08
N LEU A 4 -9.87 12.15 -0.29
CA LEU A 4 -9.88 13.46 -0.96
C LEU A 4 -9.95 13.23 -2.47
N GLY A 5 -11.11 12.81 -2.98
CA GLY A 5 -11.38 12.61 -4.40
C GLY A 5 -12.80 12.08 -4.64
N ASP A 6 -13.39 12.38 -5.80
CA ASP A 6 -14.71 11.88 -6.24
C ASP A 6 -14.68 10.39 -6.64
N GLU A 7 -13.55 9.69 -6.48
CA GLU A 7 -13.33 8.34 -6.95
C GLU A 7 -12.63 7.51 -5.86
N LEU A 8 -13.21 6.35 -5.54
CA LEU A 8 -12.63 5.39 -4.60
C LEU A 8 -11.32 4.83 -5.16
N PRO A 9 -10.32 4.54 -4.31
CA PRO A 9 -9.16 3.81 -4.76
C PRO A 9 -9.57 2.37 -5.11
N ASP A 10 -9.40 1.99 -6.39
CA ASP A 10 -9.76 0.64 -6.84
C ASP A 10 -8.96 -0.42 -6.09
N VAL A 11 -7.67 -0.18 -5.82
CA VAL A 11 -6.75 -1.17 -5.24
C VAL A 11 -6.24 -0.74 -3.87
N VAL A 12 -6.39 -1.63 -2.89
CA VAL A 12 -6.00 -1.41 -1.50
C VAL A 12 -5.19 -2.59 -0.96
N ALA A 13 -4.52 -2.38 0.18
CA ALA A 13 -3.97 -3.45 0.99
C ALA A 13 -4.40 -3.34 2.46
N THR A 14 -4.53 -4.49 3.13
CA THR A 14 -4.82 -4.55 4.57
C THR A 14 -3.64 -4.04 5.41
N LEU A 15 -3.92 -3.33 6.50
CA LEU A 15 -2.91 -2.83 7.44
C LEU A 15 -2.63 -3.78 8.61
N GLU A 16 -3.46 -4.81 8.78
CA GLU A 16 -3.42 -5.82 9.83
C GLU A 16 -3.99 -7.15 9.32
N ASP A 17 -3.77 -8.21 10.09
CA ASP A 17 -4.36 -9.53 9.80
C ASP A 17 -5.87 -9.51 10.06
N VAL A 18 -6.62 -10.20 9.21
CA VAL A 18 -8.06 -10.49 9.40
C VAL A 18 -8.24 -12.01 9.34
N PRO A 19 -7.94 -12.73 10.44
CA PRO A 19 -7.82 -14.18 10.42
C PRO A 19 -9.11 -14.91 10.07
N ALA A 20 -10.26 -14.32 10.41
CA ALA A 20 -11.58 -14.87 10.10
C ALA A 20 -11.82 -15.03 8.59
N SER A 21 -11.13 -14.24 7.78
CA SER A 21 -11.26 -14.20 6.33
C SER A 21 -9.98 -14.66 5.62
N HIS A 22 -9.06 -15.28 6.37
CA HIS A 22 -7.76 -15.74 5.88
C HIS A 22 -6.89 -14.64 5.23
N LEU A 23 -7.11 -13.37 5.62
CA LEU A 23 -6.34 -12.25 5.10
C LEU A 23 -5.17 -11.96 6.04
N SER A 24 -3.99 -11.85 5.46
CA SER A 24 -2.79 -11.37 6.19
C SER A 24 -2.65 -9.87 6.01
N LYS A 25 -1.87 -9.22 6.88
CA LYS A 25 -1.43 -7.83 6.68
C LYS A 25 -0.72 -7.68 5.32
N GLY A 26 -1.08 -6.64 4.58
CA GLY A 26 -0.54 -6.35 3.26
C GLY A 26 -1.24 -7.11 2.13
N GLN A 27 -2.28 -7.90 2.43
CA GLN A 27 -3.07 -8.58 1.41
C GLN A 27 -3.74 -7.56 0.50
N VAL A 28 -3.53 -7.70 -0.80
CA VAL A 28 -4.07 -6.80 -1.83
C VAL A 28 -5.49 -7.22 -2.18
N GLY A 29 -6.39 -6.24 -2.27
CA GLY A 29 -7.78 -6.42 -2.69
C GLY A 29 -8.29 -5.24 -3.49
N ASN A 30 -9.45 -5.41 -4.11
CA ASN A 30 -10.12 -4.39 -4.89
C ASN A 30 -11.37 -3.90 -4.17
N ILE A 31 -11.57 -2.58 -4.04
CA ILE A 31 -12.85 -2.06 -3.57
C ILE A 31 -13.90 -2.33 -4.65
N VAL A 32 -15.04 -2.89 -4.27
CA VAL A 32 -16.15 -3.17 -5.20
C VAL A 32 -17.43 -2.43 -4.84
N ASP A 33 -17.56 -1.95 -3.60
CA ASP A 33 -18.70 -1.13 -3.17
C ASP A 33 -18.38 -0.28 -1.94
N GLU A 34 -19.09 0.83 -1.79
CA GLU A 34 -19.15 1.63 -0.56
C GLU A 34 -20.33 1.16 0.29
N LEU A 35 -20.06 0.68 1.50
CA LEU A 35 -21.13 0.23 2.40
C LEU A 35 -21.58 1.35 3.35
N SER A 36 -20.65 2.23 3.74
CA SER A 36 -20.89 3.43 4.57
C SER A 36 -19.66 4.33 4.58
N GLU A 37 -19.73 5.47 5.25
CA GLU A 37 -18.59 6.38 5.47
C GLU A 37 -17.36 5.71 6.11
N ASN A 38 -17.55 4.59 6.82
CA ASN A 38 -16.49 3.91 7.58
C ASN A 38 -16.15 2.51 7.06
N PHE A 39 -16.90 1.99 6.08
CA PHE A 39 -16.73 0.63 5.58
C PHE A 39 -16.88 0.57 4.08
N VAL A 40 -16.01 -0.22 3.45
CA VAL A 40 -16.05 -0.57 2.03
C VAL A 40 -16.10 -2.09 1.89
N LEU A 41 -16.70 -2.56 0.82
CA LEU A 41 -16.66 -3.96 0.44
C LEU A 41 -15.42 -4.21 -0.43
N VAL A 42 -14.57 -5.14 -0.01
CA VAL A 42 -13.32 -5.46 -0.70
C VAL A 42 -13.35 -6.90 -1.19
N GLU A 43 -13.09 -7.09 -2.47
CA GLU A 43 -12.84 -8.40 -3.09
C GLU A 43 -11.36 -8.75 -2.98
N PHE A 44 -11.07 -9.97 -2.55
CA PHE A 44 -9.73 -10.55 -2.56
C PHE A 44 -9.72 -11.77 -3.48
N ALA A 45 -8.81 -11.75 -4.44
CA ALA A 45 -8.64 -12.81 -5.43
C ALA A 45 -7.28 -13.49 -5.30
N ASP A 46 -7.20 -14.74 -5.73
CA ASP A 46 -5.95 -15.48 -5.85
C ASP A 46 -5.15 -15.04 -7.10
N LEU A 47 -4.05 -15.74 -7.38
CA LEU A 47 -3.17 -15.42 -8.51
C LEU A 47 -3.80 -15.71 -9.88
N ASP A 48 -4.86 -16.51 -9.93
CA ASP A 48 -5.63 -16.80 -11.15
C ASP A 48 -6.79 -15.80 -11.34
N GLY A 49 -6.93 -14.83 -10.43
CA GLY A 49 -7.99 -13.83 -10.44
C GLY A 49 -9.34 -14.36 -9.93
N VAL A 50 -9.34 -15.50 -9.24
CA VAL A 50 -10.56 -16.06 -8.65
C VAL A 50 -10.77 -15.45 -7.27
N ALA A 51 -11.90 -14.77 -7.08
CA ALA A 51 -12.30 -14.23 -5.78
C ALA A 51 -12.45 -15.36 -4.74
N TYR A 52 -11.75 -15.25 -3.62
CA TYR A 52 -11.84 -16.19 -2.49
C TYR A 52 -12.42 -15.56 -1.23
N ALA A 53 -12.43 -14.22 -1.12
CA ALA A 53 -13.06 -13.51 -0.03
C ALA A 53 -13.69 -12.20 -0.53
N LEU A 54 -14.81 -11.82 0.11
CA LEU A 54 -15.53 -10.58 -0.14
C LEU A 54 -15.93 -10.01 1.22
N GLU A 55 -15.23 -8.98 1.68
CA GLU A 55 -15.25 -8.59 3.09
C GLU A 55 -15.55 -7.11 3.30
N PRO A 56 -16.47 -6.77 4.21
CA PRO A 56 -16.61 -5.41 4.74
C PRO A 56 -15.38 -5.04 5.57
N ILE A 57 -14.55 -4.13 5.08
CA ILE A 57 -13.33 -3.70 5.78
C ILE A 57 -13.49 -2.23 6.23
N PRO A 58 -13.15 -1.91 7.49
CA PRO A 58 -13.05 -0.53 7.93
C PRO A 58 -12.02 0.24 7.11
N VAL A 59 -12.36 1.43 6.61
CA VAL A 59 -11.46 2.24 5.78
C VAL A 59 -10.12 2.50 6.46
N GLY A 60 -10.13 2.70 7.79
CA GLY A 60 -8.91 2.93 8.59
C GLY A 60 -7.96 1.73 8.69
N LYS A 61 -8.35 0.54 8.20
CA LYS A 61 -7.54 -0.67 8.14
C LYS A 61 -7.00 -0.96 6.74
N LEU A 62 -7.18 -0.04 5.81
CA LEU A 62 -6.72 -0.16 4.43
C LEU A 62 -5.70 0.95 4.12
N ILE A 63 -4.80 0.64 3.19
CA ILE A 63 -3.96 1.62 2.51
C ILE A 63 -4.24 1.55 1.01
N GLU A 64 -4.46 2.70 0.39
CA GLU A 64 -4.54 2.82 -1.08
C GLU A 64 -3.19 2.48 -1.72
N LEU A 65 -3.23 1.64 -2.76
CA LEU A 65 -2.07 1.33 -3.58
C LEU A 65 -2.09 2.14 -4.87
N ARG A 66 -1.03 2.91 -5.13
CA ARG A 66 -0.87 3.69 -6.36
C ARG A 66 0.09 2.98 -7.31
N HIS A 67 -0.35 2.73 -8.54
CA HIS A 67 0.43 2.03 -9.56
C HIS A 67 1.44 2.94 -10.30
N THR A 68 1.47 4.24 -10.03
CA THR A 68 2.50 5.13 -10.58
C THR A 68 3.79 5.01 -9.76
N PRO A 69 4.97 4.85 -10.39
CA PRO A 69 6.23 4.96 -9.67
C PRO A 69 6.27 6.26 -8.88
N ALA A 70 6.62 6.20 -7.59
CA ALA A 70 6.85 7.40 -6.78
C ALA A 70 7.99 8.29 -7.33
N VAL A 71 8.69 7.85 -8.38
CA VAL A 71 9.72 8.60 -9.09
C VAL A 71 9.56 8.46 -10.61
N ALA A 72 8.92 9.46 -11.22
CA ALA A 72 9.25 9.92 -12.57
C ALA A 72 9.19 11.46 -12.66
N ALA A 73 9.60 12.15 -11.59
CA ALA A 73 9.78 13.61 -11.59
C ALA A 73 10.88 14.00 -10.59
N GLY A 74 12.15 13.80 -10.97
CA GLY A 74 13.27 14.32 -10.17
C GLY A 74 14.60 13.60 -10.33
N ARG A 75 15.23 13.76 -11.50
CA ARG A 75 16.68 13.69 -11.80
C ARG A 75 17.53 12.59 -11.12
N LEU A 76 18.17 11.81 -11.97
CA LEU A 76 19.28 10.88 -11.76
C LEU A 76 20.55 11.51 -11.11
N ALA A 77 20.44 12.19 -9.97
CA ALA A 77 21.54 12.95 -9.36
C ALA A 77 21.66 12.75 -7.84
N ALA A 78 21.65 11.51 -7.33
CA ALA A 78 22.09 11.25 -5.95
C ALA A 78 22.52 9.80 -5.64
N ILE A 79 22.56 8.87 -6.60
CA ILE A 79 23.30 7.62 -6.43
C ILE A 79 24.79 7.96 -6.46
N GLY A 80 25.36 8.31 -5.31
CA GLY A 80 26.82 8.50 -5.21
C GLY A 80 27.37 9.34 -4.05
N ARG A 81 26.57 9.96 -3.17
CA ARG A 81 27.13 10.56 -1.95
C ARG A 81 26.87 9.68 -0.73
N PRO A 82 27.90 9.06 -0.12
CA PRO A 82 27.73 8.38 1.16
C PRO A 82 27.25 9.40 2.20
N SER A 83 26.41 8.94 3.13
CA SER A 83 25.95 9.76 4.26
C SER A 83 27.15 10.30 5.05
N PRO A 84 27.04 11.47 5.73
CA PRO A 84 28.11 12.01 6.56
C PRO A 84 28.66 11.01 7.60
N ALA A 85 27.82 10.09 8.08
CA ALA A 85 28.23 9.03 9.00
C ALA A 85 29.16 7.99 8.33
N ILE A 86 28.90 7.67 7.06
CA ILE A 86 29.74 6.75 6.27
C ILE A 86 31.04 7.45 5.85
N ARG A 87 30.98 8.75 5.55
CA ARG A 87 32.17 9.56 5.19
C ARG A 87 33.25 9.54 6.28
N GLY A 88 32.86 9.66 7.55
CA GLY A 88 33.80 9.59 8.68
C GLY A 88 34.51 8.24 8.77
N MET A 89 33.85 7.15 8.41
CA MET A 89 34.41 5.79 8.48
C MET A 89 35.43 5.50 7.37
N LEU A 90 35.31 6.16 6.21
CA LEU A 90 36.26 6.04 5.09
C LEU A 90 37.52 6.90 5.25
N GLU A 91 37.48 7.96 6.06
CA GLU A 91 38.66 8.82 6.30
C GLU A 91 39.60 8.28 7.38
N LEU A 92 39.13 7.39 8.25
CA LEU A 92 39.92 6.74 9.32
C LEU A 92 40.76 5.55 8.86
N GLY A 93 40.70 5.18 7.58
CA GLY A 93 41.43 4.05 6.99
C GLY A 93 42.68 4.42 6.20
N LYS A 94 43.29 5.60 6.43
CA LYS A 94 44.50 6.07 5.75
C LYS A 94 45.66 6.22 6.73
#